data_AF-A0A246RVJ1-F1
#
_entry.id   AF-A0A246RVJ1-F1
#
_cell.length_a   1.000
_cell.length_b   1.000
_cell.length_c   1.000
_cell.angle_alpha   90.00
_cell.angle_beta   90.00
_cell.angle_gamma   90.00
#
_symmetry.space_group_name_H-M   'P 1'
#
loop_
_entity.id
_entity.type
_entity.pdbx_description
1 polymer ?
#
loop_
_entity_poly.entity_id
_entity_poly.type
_entity_poly.pdbx_seq_one_letter_code
_entity_poly.pdbx_strand_id
1 'polypeptide(L)'
;MQVLHHPRVAWDMARLIVSAVPDDRLFDWLCAEVGALLGPEHAGSLQDTRRRLQPWARTTPEAAAVEAGRWRVRLEDLLRTRPETAEPLRSLTVIASGLHRNRIG
;
A
#
# COMPACT_ATOMS: atom_id res chain seq x y z
N MET A 1 -24.54 -3.64 -9.51
CA MET A 1 -23.08 -3.91 -9.48
C MET A 1 -22.36 -2.60 -9.18
N GLN A 2 -21.59 -2.51 -8.10
CA GLN A 2 -20.65 -1.39 -7.94
C GLN A 2 -19.45 -1.66 -8.84
N VAL A 3 -19.23 -0.77 -9.82
CA VAL A 3 -18.01 -0.80 -10.63
C VAL A 3 -16.88 -0.26 -9.76
N LEU A 4 -15.89 -1.10 -9.45
CA LEU A 4 -14.69 -0.66 -8.73
C LEU A 4 -13.79 0.10 -9.70
N HIS A 5 -13.51 1.37 -9.37
CA HIS A 5 -12.60 2.17 -10.17
C HIS A 5 -11.16 1.76 -9.85
N HIS A 6 -10.58 0.83 -10.61
CA HIS A 6 -9.25 0.26 -10.35
C HIS A 6 -8.15 1.31 -10.11
N PRO A 7 -8.05 2.40 -10.89
CA PRO A 7 -7.07 3.46 -10.62
C PRO A 7 -7.22 4.09 -9.23
N ARG A 8 -8.46 4.15 -8.72
CA ARG A 8 -8.73 4.69 -7.38
C ARG A 8 -8.27 3.71 -6.29
N VAL A 9 -8.57 2.43 -6.45
CA VAL A 9 -8.13 1.37 -5.52
C VAL A 9 -6.60 1.33 -5.44
N ALA A 10 -5.93 1.33 -6.58
CA ALA A 10 -4.48 1.36 -6.67
C ALA A 10 -3.89 2.61 -5.98
N TRP A 11 -4.48 3.78 -6.23
CA TRP A 11 -4.01 5.03 -5.63
C TRP A 11 -4.17 5.07 -4.12
N ASP A 12 -5.34 4.67 -3.60
CA ASP A 12 -5.61 4.70 -2.16
C ASP A 12 -4.67 3.76 -1.39
N MET A 13 -4.46 2.55 -1.92
CA MET A 13 -3.51 1.61 -1.34
C MET A 13 -2.05 2.11 -1.43
N ALA A 14 -1.65 2.70 -2.56
CA ALA A 14 -0.29 3.23 -2.73
C ALA A 14 0.06 4.33 -1.71
N ARG A 15 -0.89 5.23 -1.44
CA ARG A 15 -0.71 6.28 -0.43
C ARG A 15 -0.62 5.72 0.98
N LEU A 16 -1.44 4.72 1.29
CA LEU A 16 -1.45 4.06 2.58
C LEU A 16 -0.14 3.30 2.85
N ILE A 17 0.41 2.62 1.84
CA ILE A 17 1.70 1.93 1.95
C ILE A 17 2.79 2.88 2.44
N VAL A 18 2.92 4.05 1.80
CA VAL A 18 3.96 5.02 2.17
C VAL A 18 3.67 5.70 3.51
N SER A 19 2.39 5.92 3.86
CA SER A 19 2.02 6.52 5.15
C SER A 19 2.19 5.56 6.32
N ALA A 20 2.16 4.24 6.07
CA ALA A 20 2.37 3.22 7.08
C ALA A 20 3.85 3.00 7.42
N VAL A 21 4.80 3.42 6.57
CA VAL A 21 6.25 3.21 6.78
C VAL A 21 6.77 3.62 8.16
N PRO A 22 6.36 4.77 8.75
CA PRO A 22 6.84 5.17 10.07
C PRO A 22 6.33 4.30 11.23
N ASP A 23 5.31 3.46 11.00
CA ASP A 23 4.70 2.58 11.99
C ASP A 23 5.07 1.13 11.70
N ASP A 24 6.12 0.66 12.38
CA ASP A 24 6.67 -0.69 12.21
C ASP A 24 5.60 -1.78 12.32
N ARG A 25 4.71 -1.70 13.30
CA ARG A 25 3.67 -2.72 13.54
C ARG A 25 2.64 -2.74 12.43
N LEU A 26 2.21 -1.55 11.98
CA LEU A 26 1.24 -1.46 10.87
C LEU A 26 1.88 -1.94 9.58
N PHE A 27 3.13 -1.55 9.34
CA PHE A 27 3.85 -1.90 8.13
C PHE A 27 4.12 -3.41 8.03
N ASP A 28 4.52 -4.05 9.14
CA ASP A 28 4.74 -5.50 9.18
C ASP A 28 3.44 -6.27 8.92
N TRP A 29 2.33 -5.85 9.52
CA TRP A 29 1.01 -6.42 9.24
C TRP A 29 0.62 -6.21 7.77
N LEU A 30 0.81 -5.01 7.23
CA LEU A 30 0.50 -4.71 5.83
C LEU A 30 1.34 -5.58 4.87
N CYS A 31 2.61 -5.82 5.18
CA CYS A 31 3.46 -6.72 4.41
C CYS A 31 2.93 -8.16 4.39
N ALA A 32 2.47 -8.67 5.53
CA ALA A 32 1.90 -10.01 5.63
C ALA A 32 0.60 -10.14 4.81
N GLU A 33 -0.33 -9.20 4.97
CA GLU A 33 -1.62 -9.22 4.26
C GLU A 33 -1.44 -9.04 2.75
N VAL A 34 -0.57 -8.11 2.32
CA VAL A 34 -0.27 -7.91 0.89
C VAL A 34 0.46 -9.13 0.32
N GLY A 35 1.36 -9.75 1.09
CA GLY A 35 2.04 -10.97 0.68
C GLY A 35 1.06 -12.14 0.50
N ALA A 36 0.10 -12.29 1.41
CA ALA A 36 -0.95 -13.30 1.32
C ALA A 36 -1.89 -13.05 0.13
N LEU A 37 -2.25 -11.79 -0.12
CA LEU A 37 -3.20 -11.42 -1.16
C LEU A 37 -2.59 -11.40 -2.58
N LEU A 38 -1.40 -10.81 -2.72
CA LEU A 38 -0.77 -10.52 -4.02
C LEU A 38 0.45 -11.41 -4.32
N GLY A 39 0.89 -12.19 -3.33
CA GLY A 39 2.06 -13.06 -3.42
C GLY A 39 3.32 -12.47 -2.78
N PRO A 40 4.31 -13.33 -2.47
CA PRO A 40 5.48 -12.97 -1.66
C PRO A 40 6.38 -11.90 -2.29
N GLU A 41 6.40 -11.79 -3.62
CA GLU A 41 7.16 -10.74 -4.33
C GLU A 41 6.69 -9.32 -3.97
N HIS A 42 5.39 -9.16 -3.71
CA HIS A 42 4.82 -7.87 -3.29
C HIS A 42 5.21 -7.53 -1.84
N ALA A 43 5.32 -8.52 -0.96
CA ALA A 43 5.86 -8.33 0.38
C ALA A 43 7.34 -7.91 0.35
N GLY A 44 8.15 -8.54 -0.50
CA GLY A 44 9.55 -8.13 -0.72
C GLY A 44 9.64 -6.68 -1.23
N SER A 45 8.79 -6.32 -2.19
CA SER A 45 8.71 -4.94 -2.69
C SER A 45 8.33 -3.91 -1.61
N LEU A 46 7.50 -4.29 -0.64
CA LEU A 46 7.14 -3.42 0.50
C LEU A 46 8.34 -3.23 1.43
N GLN A 47 9.07 -4.30 1.73
CA GLN A 47 10.30 -4.20 2.54
C GLN A 47 11.35 -3.31 1.87
N ASP A 48 11.45 -3.35 0.54
CA ASP A 48 12.29 -2.43 -0.22
C ASP A 48 11.84 -0.97 -0.07
N THR A 49 10.53 -0.71 -0.16
CA THR A 49 9.97 0.62 0.07
C THR A 49 10.28 1.12 1.48
N ARG A 50 10.14 0.26 2.52
CA ARG A 50 10.52 0.61 3.89
C ARG A 50 12.00 0.96 3.98
N ARG A 51 12.90 0.14 3.45
CA ARG A 51 14.35 0.42 3.45
C ARG A 51 14.69 1.75 2.77
N ARG A 52 14.01 2.09 1.68
CA ARG A 52 14.20 3.37 0.97
C ARG A 52 13.67 4.57 1.74
N LEU A 53 12.53 4.43 2.41
CA LEU A 53 11.83 5.55 3.05
C LEU A 53 12.17 5.73 4.53
N GLN A 54 12.45 4.65 5.28
CA GLN A 54 12.66 4.69 6.73
C GLN A 54 13.70 5.72 7.21
N PRO A 55 14.84 5.94 6.51
CA PRO A 55 15.79 6.99 6.91
C PRO A 55 15.25 8.42 6.78
N TRP A 56 14.20 8.63 5.97
CA TRP A 56 13.69 9.94 5.56
C TRP A 56 12.20 10.12 5.83
N ALA A 57 11.56 9.14 6.48
CA ALA A 57 10.11 8.98 6.50
C ALA A 57 9.37 10.18 7.13
N ARG A 58 10.07 11.03 7.87
CA ARG A 58 9.55 12.23 8.53
C ARG A 58 10.10 13.55 7.96
N THR A 59 11.04 13.48 7.02
CA THR A 59 11.80 14.66 6.57
C THR A 59 11.71 14.92 5.07
N THR A 60 11.31 13.92 4.26
CA THR A 60 11.34 14.02 2.80
C THR A 60 10.02 13.57 2.17
N PRO A 61 8.99 14.44 2.14
CA PRO A 61 7.70 14.12 1.54
C PRO A 61 7.80 13.79 0.04
N GLU A 62 8.82 14.28 -0.66
CA GLU A 62 9.07 13.99 -2.07
C GLU A 62 9.41 12.50 -2.29
N ALA A 63 10.20 11.91 -1.41
CA ALA A 63 10.56 10.50 -1.49
C ALA A 63 9.31 9.61 -1.31
N ALA A 64 8.45 9.96 -0.37
CA ALA A 64 7.18 9.28 -0.16
C ALA A 64 6.24 9.42 -1.38
N ALA A 65 6.18 10.60 -2.01
CA ALA A 65 5.40 10.81 -3.22
C ALA A 65 5.90 9.97 -4.41
N VAL A 66 7.23 9.85 -4.58
CA VAL A 66 7.84 9.00 -5.62
C VAL A 66 7.50 7.53 -5.40
N GLU A 67 7.64 7.02 -4.17
CA GLU A 67 7.28 5.63 -3.86
C GLU A 67 5.78 5.38 -4.03
N ALA A 68 4.91 6.33 -3.65
CA ALA A 68 3.47 6.21 -3.90
C ALA A 68 3.17 6.16 -5.40
N GLY A 69 3.86 6.94 -6.22
CA GLY A 69 3.74 6.88 -7.69
C GLY A 69 4.12 5.50 -8.24
N ARG A 70 5.22 4.91 -7.76
CA ARG A 70 5.66 3.55 -8.15
C ARG A 70 4.63 2.49 -7.78
N TRP A 71 4.09 2.57 -6.56
CA TRP A 71 3.06 1.64 -6.10
C TRP A 71 1.75 1.78 -6.87
N ARG A 72 1.34 3.01 -7.22
CA ARG A 72 0.14 3.22 -8.04
C ARG A 72 0.25 2.49 -9.37
N VAL A 73 1.33 2.66 -10.11
CA VAL A 73 1.54 2.00 -11.41
C VAL A 73 1.57 0.48 -11.24
N ARG A 74 2.32 -0.03 -10.27
CA ARG A 74 2.39 -1.48 -9.98
C ARG A 74 1.01 -2.06 -9.70
N LEU A 75 0.21 -1.40 -8.86
CA LEU A 75 -1.12 -1.87 -8.50
C LEU A 75 -2.11 -1.71 -9.65
N GLU A 76 -2.04 -0.65 -10.45
CA GLU A 76 -2.85 -0.50 -11.66
C GLU A 76 -2.58 -1.63 -12.66
N ASP A 77 -1.30 -1.97 -12.88
CA ASP A 77 -0.90 -3.08 -13.75
C ASP A 77 -1.38 -4.44 -13.22
N LEU A 78 -1.28 -4.64 -11.91
CA LEU A 78 -1.80 -5.84 -11.26
C LEU A 78 -3.34 -5.92 -11.39
N LEU A 79 -4.07 -4.85 -11.12
CA LEU A 79 -5.54 -4.84 -11.24
C LEU A 79 -6.04 -4.97 -12.68
N ARG A 80 -5.20 -4.60 -13.66
CA ARG A 80 -5.47 -4.83 -15.09
C ARG A 80 -5.29 -6.29 -15.49
N THR A 81 -4.37 -7.02 -14.84
CA THR A 81 -4.09 -8.44 -15.14
C THR A 81 -4.90 -9.40 -14.27
N ARG A 82 -5.27 -8.98 -13.05
CA ARG A 82 -6.01 -9.74 -12.03
C ARG A 82 -7.14 -8.90 -11.43
N PRO A 83 -8.18 -8.54 -12.21
CA PRO A 83 -9.27 -7.66 -11.77
C PRO A 83 -10.02 -8.17 -10.54
N GLU A 84 -10.05 -9.49 -10.32
CA GLU A 84 -10.64 -10.14 -9.15
C GLU A 84 -10.00 -9.72 -7.81
N THR A 85 -8.76 -9.20 -7.85
CA THR A 85 -8.07 -8.72 -6.64
C THR A 85 -8.50 -7.31 -6.20
N ALA A 86 -9.31 -6.60 -7.00
CA ALA A 86 -9.73 -5.23 -6.71
C ALA A 86 -10.52 -5.09 -5.39
N GLU A 87 -11.50 -5.96 -5.14
CA GLU A 87 -12.32 -5.88 -3.93
C GLU A 87 -11.56 -6.30 -2.67
N PRO A 88 -10.77 -7.41 -2.67
CA PRO A 88 -9.88 -7.72 -1.57
C PRO A 88 -8.89 -6.59 -1.25
N LEU A 89 -8.28 -5.97 -2.28
CA LEU A 89 -7.32 -4.89 -2.11
C LEU A 89 -7.98 -3.63 -1.53
N ARG A 90 -9.19 -3.29 -1.99
CA ARG A 90 -10.00 -2.21 -1.41
C ARG A 90 -10.33 -2.48 0.04
N SER A 91 -10.77 -3.69 0.37
CA SER A 91 -11.11 -4.09 1.75
C SER A 91 -9.91 -3.96 2.67
N LEU A 92 -8.76 -4.47 2.23
CA LEU A 92 -7.49 -4.33 2.95
C LEU A 92 -7.13 -2.85 3.17
N THR A 93 -7.28 -2.01 2.15
CA THR A 93 -7.03 -0.57 2.24
C THR A 93 -7.91 0.10 3.29
N VAL A 94 -9.19 -0.27 3.38
CA VAL A 94 -10.13 0.26 4.39
C VAL A 94 -9.71 -0.13 5.80
N ILE A 95 -9.38 -1.41 6.03
CA ILE A 95 -8.95 -1.92 7.34
C ILE A 95 -7.68 -1.21 7.79
N ALA A 96 -6.67 -1.20 6.92
CA ALA A 96 -5.38 -0.59 7.17
C ALA A 96 -5.48 0.92 7.43
N SER A 97 -6.36 1.63 6.71
CA SER A 97 -6.63 3.05 6.95
C SER A 97 -7.28 3.30 8.32
N GLY A 98 -8.16 2.39 8.78
CA GLY A 98 -8.73 2.43 10.13
C GLY A 98 -7.67 2.22 11.20
N LEU A 99 -6.81 1.22 11.03
CA LEU A 99 -5.68 0.95 11.93
C LEU A 99 -4.71 2.13 11.99
N HIS A 100 -4.39 2.73 10.84
CA HIS A 100 -3.51 3.90 10.76
C HIS A 100 -4.10 5.10 11.51
N ARG A 101 -5.40 5.38 11.31
CA ARG A 101 -6.10 6.49 11.97
C ARG A 101 -6.12 6.34 13.50
N ASN A 102 -6.33 5.12 14.00
CA ASN A 102 -6.38 4.84 15.44
C ASN A 102 -5.01 4.99 16.14
N ARG A 103 -3.91 5.13 15.39
CA ARG A 103 -2.55 5.27 15.93
C ARG A 103 -1.96 6.66 15.82
N ILE A 104 -2.57 7.52 14.98
CA ILE A 104 -2.22 8.95 14.86
C ILE A 104 -3.13 9.84 15.70
N GLY A 105 -4.20 9.28 16.28
CA GLY A 105 -5.15 9.97 17.16
C GLY A 105 -4.79 9.88 18.64
#